data_AF-A0A8X6XHA7-F1
#
_entry.id   AF-A0A8X6XHA7-F1
#
_cell.length_a   1.000
_cell.length_b   1.000
_cell.length_c   1.000
_cell.angle_alpha   90.00
_cell.angle_beta   90.00
_cell.angle_gamma   90.00
#
_symmetry.space_group_name_H-M   'P 1'
#
loop_
_entity.id
_entity.type
_entity.pdbx_description
1 polymer ?
#
loop_
_entity_poly.entity_id
_entity_poly.type
_entity_poly.pdbx_seq_one_letter_code
_entity_poly.pdbx_strand_id
1 'polypeptide(L)'
;MLTKCLIESVHRKNYHAGTQIMKSILREKFWIVKSRKTIRNVLNGRLKCKRCKAKPLATKSCPLPEDRVSDTVAFEVTGVDIVEPLFLSSSKEGLDYIAHFFVLYTELFIWNLWFL
;
A
#
# COMPACT_ATOMS: atom_id res chain seq x y z
N MET A 1 29.07 13.77 1.92
CA MET A 1 30.17 13.18 2.73
C MET A 1 30.33 11.71 2.38
N LEU A 2 31.51 11.33 1.93
CA LEU A 2 31.90 10.00 1.43
C LEU A 2 31.39 8.82 2.30
N THR A 3 31.41 8.98 3.62
CA THR A 3 30.92 7.97 4.57
C THR A 3 29.47 7.57 4.35
N LYS A 4 28.59 8.51 3.98
CA LYS A 4 27.18 8.21 3.71
C LYS A 4 27.04 7.32 2.47
N CYS A 5 27.77 7.65 1.40
CA CYS A 5 27.78 6.86 0.15
C CYS A 5 28.35 5.46 0.38
N LEU A 6 29.42 5.33 1.19
CA LEU A 6 29.97 4.05 1.61
C LEU A 6 28.93 3.20 2.35
N ILE A 7 28.30 3.76 3.40
CA ILE A 7 27.28 3.06 4.19
C ILE A 7 26.11 2.64 3.30
N GLU A 8 25.69 3.50 2.37
CA GLU A 8 24.60 3.19 1.44
C GLU A 8 24.96 2.04 0.49
N SER A 9 26.17 2.06 -0.07
CA SER A 9 26.67 1.00 -0.95
C SER A 9 26.71 -0.35 -0.22
N VAL A 10 27.26 -0.37 1.01
CA VAL A 10 27.28 -1.57 1.85
C VAL A 10 25.87 -2.03 2.23
N HIS A 11 24.97 -1.09 2.54
CA HIS A 11 23.58 -1.40 2.88
C HIS A 11 22.82 -2.03 1.72
N ARG A 12 23.07 -1.57 0.48
CA ARG A 12 22.49 -2.15 -0.73
C ARG A 12 23.08 -3.52 -1.06
N LYS A 13 24.40 -3.70 -0.91
CA LYS A 13 25.08 -4.99 -1.10
C LYS A 13 24.64 -6.06 -0.10
N ASN A 14 24.25 -5.65 1.11
CA ASN A 14 23.81 -6.56 2.17
C ASN A 14 22.28 -6.56 2.36
N TYR A 15 21.53 -6.50 1.25
CA TYR A 15 20.07 -6.68 1.23
C TYR A 15 19.30 -5.87 2.27
N HIS A 16 19.68 -4.62 2.46
CA HIS A 16 19.05 -3.71 3.42
C HIS A 16 19.18 -4.12 4.89
N ALA A 17 20.28 -4.78 5.26
CA ALA A 17 20.57 -5.19 6.62
C ALA A 17 20.39 -4.06 7.66
N GLY A 18 19.90 -4.46 8.85
CA GLY A 18 19.65 -3.56 9.97
C GLY A 18 20.92 -2.92 10.55
N THR A 19 20.73 -1.93 11.43
CA THR A 19 21.83 -1.11 11.97
C THR A 19 22.91 -1.93 12.70
N GLN A 20 22.53 -3.01 13.38
CA GLN A 20 23.47 -3.86 14.13
C GLN A 20 24.40 -4.64 13.18
N ILE A 21 23.82 -5.30 12.17
CA ILE A 21 24.56 -6.04 11.15
C ILE A 21 25.48 -5.09 10.38
N MET A 22 24.95 -3.95 9.94
CA MET A 22 25.74 -2.92 9.26
C MET A 22 26.93 -2.44 10.08
N LYS A 23 26.77 -2.29 11.41
CA LYS A 23 27.86 -1.91 12.31
C LYS A 23 28.94 -2.99 12.38
N SER A 24 28.59 -4.26 12.36
CA SER A 24 29.57 -5.36 12.33
C SER A 24 30.33 -5.38 11.02
N ILE A 25 29.64 -5.37 9.88
CA ILE A 25 30.25 -5.40 8.54
C ILE A 25 31.19 -4.20 8.34
N LEU A 26 30.76 -2.99 8.71
CA LEU A 26 31.59 -1.80 8.53
C LEU A 26 32.85 -1.82 9.40
N ARG A 27 32.79 -2.45 10.59
CA ARG A 27 33.95 -2.54 11.51
C ARG A 27 35.02 -3.52 11.04
N GLU A 28 34.71 -4.42 10.12
CA GLU A 28 35.71 -5.32 9.52
C GLU A 28 36.76 -4.54 8.71
N LYS A 29 36.40 -3.37 8.17
CA LYS A 29 37.27 -2.62 7.24
C LYS A 29 37.43 -1.13 7.58
N PHE A 30 36.55 -0.53 8.38
CA PHE A 30 36.52 0.91 8.60
C PHE A 30 36.26 1.28 10.06
N TRP A 31 37.02 2.26 10.56
CA TRP A 31 36.77 2.89 11.86
C TRP A 31 35.99 4.20 11.70
N ILE A 32 34.66 4.11 11.63
CA ILE A 32 33.79 5.28 11.46
C ILE A 32 33.42 5.89 12.82
N VAL A 33 33.84 7.14 13.06
CA VAL A 33 33.47 7.90 14.26
C VAL A 33 31.94 8.07 14.33
N LYS A 34 31.35 7.84 15.50
CA LYS A 34 29.89 7.89 15.73
C LYS A 34 29.08 7.02 14.73
N SER A 35 29.66 5.90 14.27
CA SER A 35 29.09 5.00 13.25
C SER A 35 27.61 4.69 13.45
N ARG A 36 27.18 4.37 14.69
CA ARG A 36 25.78 4.06 14.99
C ARG A 36 24.80 5.17 14.57
N LYS A 37 25.14 6.43 14.86
CA LYS A 37 24.30 7.60 14.52
C LYS A 37 24.27 7.78 13.01
N THR A 38 25.42 7.71 12.36
CA THR A 38 25.54 7.88 10.91
C THR A 38 24.80 6.78 10.14
N ILE A 39 24.97 5.51 10.52
CA ILE A 39 24.27 4.37 9.92
C ILE A 39 22.77 4.53 10.08
N ARG A 40 22.29 4.82 11.30
CA ARG A 40 20.85 5.04 11.55
C ARG A 40 20.29 6.15 10.67
N ASN A 41 21.00 7.27 10.52
CA ASN A 41 20.58 8.38 9.68
C ASN A 41 20.49 7.99 8.20
N VAL A 42 21.46 7.22 7.69
CA VAL A 42 21.43 6.73 6.29
C VAL A 42 20.26 5.77 6.08
N LEU A 43 20.09 4.77 6.95
CA LEU A 43 18.99 3.79 6.85
C LEU A 43 17.61 4.46 6.96
N ASN A 44 17.45 5.41 7.89
CA ASN A 44 16.25 6.21 8.04
C ASN A 44 16.03 7.22 6.91
N GLY A 45 16.98 7.42 6.00
CA GLY A 45 16.77 8.21 4.78
C GLY A 45 16.15 7.40 3.65
N ARG A 46 16.18 6.06 3.71
CA ARG A 46 15.79 5.19 2.59
C ARG A 46 14.29 4.89 2.62
N LEU A 47 13.56 5.38 1.61
CA LEU A 47 12.12 5.15 1.47
C LEU A 47 11.76 3.66 1.41
N LYS A 48 12.53 2.84 0.68
CA LYS A 48 12.32 1.39 0.60
C LYS A 48 12.33 0.74 1.99
N CYS A 49 13.34 1.04 2.81
CA CYS A 49 13.46 0.49 4.16
C CYS A 49 12.37 1.02 5.09
N LYS A 50 11.98 2.29 4.95
CA LYS A 50 10.85 2.85 5.70
C LYS A 50 9.54 2.12 5.38
N ARG A 51 9.26 1.90 4.09
CA ARG A 51 8.05 1.20 3.63
C ARG A 51 8.02 -0.23 4.15
N CYS A 52 9.11 -0.99 4.02
CA CYS A 52 9.17 -2.36 4.53
C CYS A 52 9.07 -2.45 6.06
N LYS A 53 9.44 -1.39 6.79
CA LYS A 53 9.34 -1.32 8.25
C LYS A 53 8.06 -0.64 8.73
N ALA A 54 7.22 -0.12 7.83
CA ALA A 54 6.01 0.57 8.21
C ALA A 54 5.10 -0.41 8.94
N LYS A 55 4.56 0.03 10.08
CA LYS A 55 3.57 -0.76 10.80
C LYS A 55 2.24 -0.66 10.03
N PRO A 56 1.45 -1.74 9.96
CA PRO A 56 0.08 -1.66 9.50
C PRO A 56 -0.66 -0.56 10.28
N LEU A 57 -1.51 0.17 9.58
CA LEU A 57 -2.35 1.16 10.23
C LEU A 57 -3.35 0.41 11.12
N ALA A 58 -3.18 0.52 12.44
CA ALA A 58 -4.15 0.01 13.40
C ALA A 58 -5.27 1.04 13.55
N THR A 59 -6.06 1.24 12.49
CA THR A 59 -7.30 2.00 12.57
C THR A 59 -8.38 1.11 13.15
N LYS A 60 -9.07 1.61 14.19
CA LYS A 60 -10.36 1.02 14.58
C LYS A 60 -11.30 1.18 13.39
N SER A 61 -11.91 0.08 12.94
CA SER A 61 -12.97 0.15 11.95
C SER A 61 -14.08 1.05 12.49
N CYS A 62 -14.55 1.98 11.66
CA CYS A 62 -15.77 2.71 11.96
C CYS A 62 -16.93 1.70 12.01
N PRO A 63 -17.92 1.83 12.92
CA PRO A 63 -19.14 1.06 12.80
C PRO A 63 -19.74 1.26 11.41
N LEU A 64 -20.12 0.16 10.76
CA LEU A 64 -20.85 0.22 9.50
C LEU A 64 -22.24 0.84 9.76
N PRO A 65 -22.84 1.52 8.77
CA PRO A 65 -24.23 1.98 8.87
C PRO A 65 -25.16 0.81 9.13
N GLU A 66 -26.22 1.03 9.89
CA GLU A 66 -27.19 0.00 10.28
C GLU A 66 -27.80 -0.70 9.06
N ASP A 67 -28.13 0.07 8.01
CA ASP A 67 -28.63 -0.42 6.72
C ASP A 67 -27.70 -1.43 6.02
N ARG A 68 -26.41 -1.51 6.40
CA ARG A 68 -25.45 -2.50 5.86
C ARG A 68 -25.30 -3.76 6.72
N VAL A 69 -25.91 -3.78 7.90
CA VAL A 69 -25.70 -4.83 8.91
C VAL A 69 -27.02 -5.44 9.37
N SER A 70 -28.15 -4.77 9.16
CA SER A 70 -29.48 -5.29 9.45
C SER A 70 -29.92 -6.33 8.41
N ASP A 71 -30.53 -7.42 8.87
CA ASP A 71 -31.25 -8.35 7.99
C ASP A 71 -32.48 -7.64 7.41
N THR A 72 -32.50 -7.44 6.09
CA THR A 72 -33.59 -6.77 5.38
C THR A 72 -34.21 -7.72 4.35
N VAL A 73 -35.45 -7.44 3.94
CA VAL A 73 -36.11 -8.21 2.88
C VAL A 73 -35.37 -7.99 1.55
N ALA A 74 -35.47 -8.96 0.63
CA ALA A 74 -34.93 -8.83 -0.71
C ALA A 74 -35.32 -7.48 -1.34
N PHE A 75 -34.35 -6.74 -1.87
CA PHE A 75 -34.50 -5.43 -2.53
C PHE A 75 -34.89 -4.24 -1.61
N GLU A 76 -34.97 -4.43 -0.29
CA GLU A 76 -35.27 -3.34 0.66
C GLU A 76 -34.11 -2.33 0.78
N VAL A 77 -32.87 -2.85 0.81
CA VAL A 77 -31.64 -2.03 0.75
C VAL A 77 -30.86 -2.40 -0.50
N THR A 78 -30.57 -1.41 -1.34
CA THR A 78 -29.77 -1.59 -2.56
C THR A 78 -28.58 -0.64 -2.53
N GLY A 79 -27.38 -1.19 -2.69
CA GLY A 79 -26.17 -0.40 -2.87
C GLY A 79 -26.07 0.10 -4.32
N VAL A 80 -25.91 1.40 -4.50
CA VAL A 80 -25.60 2.00 -5.81
C VAL A 80 -24.17 2.53 -5.75
N ASP A 81 -23.29 1.94 -6.57
CA ASP A 81 -21.97 2.51 -6.80
C ASP A 81 -21.95 3.20 -8.18
N ILE A 82 -21.49 4.44 -8.21
CA ILE A 82 -21.38 5.22 -9.44
C ILE A 82 -19.90 5.31 -9.76
N VAL A 83 -19.49 4.58 -10.78
CA VAL A 83 -18.14 4.70 -11.33
C VAL A 83 -18.08 5.93 -12.22
N GLU A 84 -16.92 6.60 -12.24
CA GLU A 84 -16.64 7.74 -13.12
C GLU A 84 -16.89 7.39 -14.60
N PRO A 85 -17.21 8.38 -15.46
CA PRO A 85 -17.41 8.16 -16.88
C PRO A 85 -16.20 7.47 -17.52
N LEU A 86 -16.41 6.27 -18.05
CA LEU A 86 -15.43 5.60 -18.87
C LEU A 86 -15.50 6.19 -20.29
N PHE A 87 -14.51 6.97 -20.68
CA PHE A 87 -14.37 7.44 -22.05
C PHE A 87 -13.98 6.25 -22.94
N LEU A 88 -14.92 5.76 -23.74
CA LEU A 88 -14.62 4.85 -24.83
C LEU A 88 -13.99 5.68 -25.96
N SER A 89 -12.70 5.49 -26.24
CA SER A 89 -12.05 6.10 -27.38
C SER A 89 -12.66 5.56 -28.67
N SER A 90 -13.65 6.24 -29.26
CA SER A 90 -14.15 5.90 -30.58
C SER A 90 -13.15 6.26 -31.67
N SER A 91 -12.74 5.26 -32.45
CA SER A 91 -12.16 5.49 -33.76
C SER A 91 -13.25 6.06 -34.66
N LYS A 92 -13.18 7.38 -34.88
CA LYS A 92 -13.73 8.17 -35.99
C LYS A 92 -15.14 7.77 -36.45
N GLU A 93 -16.05 8.72 -36.22
CA GLU A 93 -17.41 8.84 -36.77
C GLU A 93 -18.51 8.36 -35.81
N GLY A 94 -18.96 9.27 -34.95
CA GLY A 94 -20.20 9.12 -34.18
C GLY A 94 -20.00 9.47 -32.71
N LEU A 95 -20.85 10.36 -32.20
CA LEU A 95 -20.82 10.90 -30.83
C LEU A 95 -20.74 9.78 -29.78
N ASP A 96 -19.72 9.88 -28.91
CA ASP A 96 -19.45 8.93 -27.82
C ASP A 96 -20.57 8.97 -26.78
N TYR A 97 -21.29 7.86 -26.61
CA TYR A 97 -22.26 7.71 -25.54
C TYR A 97 -21.54 7.58 -24.20
N ILE A 98 -21.84 8.48 -23.24
CA ILE A 98 -21.46 8.31 -21.84
C ILE A 98 -22.31 7.17 -21.28
N ALA A 99 -21.75 5.96 -21.20
CA ALA A 99 -22.39 4.86 -20.51
C ALA A 99 -22.23 5.07 -19.00
N HIS A 100 -23.25 5.64 -18.34
CA HIS A 100 -23.39 5.51 -16.89
C HIS A 100 -23.69 4.04 -16.59
N PHE A 101 -22.67 3.28 -16.23
CA PHE A 101 -22.85 1.90 -15.80
C PHE A 101 -23.36 1.91 -14.36
N PHE A 102 -24.64 1.58 -14.16
CA PHE A 102 -25.22 1.36 -12.84
C PHE A 102 -24.96 -0.10 -12.45
N VAL A 103 -24.11 -0.34 -11.46
CA VAL A 103 -24.00 -1.67 -10.84
C VAL A 103 -24.91 -1.66 -9.61
N LEU A 104 -26.10 -2.25 -9.75
CA LEU A 104 -26.98 -2.51 -8.61
C LEU A 104 -26.52 -3.80 -7.95
N TYR A 105 -26.02 -3.71 -6.72
CA TYR A 105 -25.78 -4.90 -5.90
C TYR A 105 -27.04 -5.19 -5.10
N THR A 106 -27.70 -6.31 -5.39
CA THR A 106 -28.75 -6.86 -4.53
C THR A 106 -28.09 -7.85 -3.57
N GLU A 107 -28.28 -7.65 -2.26
CA GLU A 107 -27.90 -8.59 -1.19
C GLU A 107 -28.73 -9.88 -1.27
N LEU A 108 -28.53 -10.64 -2.34
CA LEU A 108 -28.89 -12.04 -2.44
C LEU A 108 -27.79 -12.70 -3.27
N PHE A 109 -26.96 -13.49 -2.57
CA PHE A 109 -26.11 -14.53 -3.14
C PHE A 109 -24.66 -14.16 -3.57
N ILE A 110 -23.84 -13.58 -2.69
CA ILE A 110 -22.36 -13.68 -2.79
C ILE A 110 -21.72 -14.07 -1.44
N TRP A 111 -22.30 -15.05 -0.74
CA TRP A 111 -21.65 -15.69 0.41
C TRP A 111 -21.18 -17.13 0.15
N ASN A 112 -21.35 -17.67 -1.06
CA ASN A 112 -21.03 -19.07 -1.35
C ASN A 112 -20.08 -19.33 -2.54
N LEU A 113 -19.26 -18.37 -2.97
CA LEU A 113 -18.26 -18.65 -4.02
C LEU A 113 -16.94 -17.89 -3.88
N TRP A 114 -16.43 -17.77 -2.66
CA TRP A 114 -15.02 -17.38 -2.40
C TRP A 114 -14.35 -18.24 -1.31
N PHE A 115 -14.87 -19.45 -1.10
CA PHE A 115 -14.26 -20.52 -0.28
C PHE A 115 -14.46 -21.92 -0.90
N LEU A 116 -14.34 -22.01 -2.23
CA LEU A 116 -13.97 -23.24 -2.94
C LEU A 116 -12.91 -22.87 -3.99
#